data_AF-A0A4Q1R729-F1
#
_entry.id   AF-A0A4Q1R729-F1
#
_cell.length_a   1.000
_cell.length_b   1.000
_cell.length_c   1.000
_cell.angle_alpha   90.00
_cell.angle_beta   90.00
_cell.angle_gamma   90.00
#
_symmetry.space_group_name_H-M   'P 1'
#
loop_
_entity.id
_entity.type
_entity.pdbx_description
1 polymer ?
#
loop_
_entity_poly.entity_id
_entity_poly.type
_entity_poly.pdbx_seq_one_letter_code
_entity_poly.pdbx_strand_id
1 'polypeptide(L)'
;MIGQWQLRAAFAQRLSDMYGREVPAYTTLVDVSREVNEDVLRAQGADAERLGSIGRVTAERHGAIRVGTPAELQQVARIFGALGMHPVGFYDLREAAASAVPVVSTAFRPVDGEELARNPFRVFTSLLTPADPRFFDADLRARLENFLAGRRLFPQELLDLADRAEAAGELPEADAERFLQLAVQSFELSTDPVDRAWYETLERVSAVAADIGGVRSTHINHLTPRVLDIDELYRRMTERGIEMIDTIQGPPRWKGPDVLLRQTSFRALAEPRALRTPDGEVISGALRVRFGEVEARGIALTRQGRARYDALLARVDEEAARRPDTDRADLARALWAEELPDTEQELAAQGLAHFTYHLVPGRPDDGNRPPAGLRDLVAQGWARAEPVVYEDFLPRSAAGIFQSNLSEEGTRNNDQEAAAYDSAWLSGVLGREVLDPFDLYEEQQNRSLAQVARALGLDRTPR
;
A
#
# COMPACT_ATOMS: atom_id res chain seq x y z
N MET A 1 -11.96 -0.40 -27.88
CA MET A 1 -11.73 0.51 -26.75
C MET A 1 -11.21 -0.32 -25.58
N ILE A 2 -10.29 0.23 -24.80
CA ILE A 2 -9.69 -0.39 -23.63
C ILE A 2 -10.12 0.40 -22.41
N GLY A 3 -10.87 -0.23 -21.50
CA GLY A 3 -11.40 0.42 -20.29
C GLY A 3 -10.34 0.59 -19.20
N GLN A 4 -10.60 1.47 -18.23
CA GLN A 4 -9.68 1.78 -17.13
C GLN A 4 -9.14 0.55 -16.39
N TRP A 5 -9.97 -0.44 -16.08
CA TRP A 5 -9.52 -1.66 -15.39
C TRP A 5 -8.54 -2.49 -16.22
N GLN A 6 -8.69 -2.50 -17.55
CA GLN A 6 -7.80 -3.20 -18.47
C GLN A 6 -6.48 -2.44 -18.60
N LEU A 7 -6.53 -1.10 -18.68
CA LEU A 7 -5.34 -0.25 -18.63
C LEU A 7 -4.57 -0.49 -17.33
N ARG A 8 -5.28 -0.53 -16.19
CA ARG A 8 -4.68 -0.76 -14.86
C ARG A 8 -4.03 -2.14 -14.77
N ALA A 9 -4.71 -3.19 -15.22
CA ALA A 9 -4.16 -4.54 -15.24
C ALA A 9 -2.92 -4.65 -16.15
N ALA A 10 -2.98 -4.05 -17.35
CA ALA A 10 -1.84 -4.03 -18.27
C ALA A 10 -0.66 -3.21 -17.73
N PHE A 11 -0.94 -2.07 -17.08
CA PHE A 11 0.08 -1.25 -16.43
C PHE A 11 0.78 -2.03 -15.31
N ALA A 12 0.01 -2.63 -14.40
CA ALA A 12 0.54 -3.43 -13.29
C ALA A 12 1.43 -4.59 -13.77
N GLN A 13 1.02 -5.29 -14.84
CA GLN A 13 1.82 -6.37 -15.42
C GLN A 13 3.10 -5.85 -16.07
N ARG A 14 3.04 -4.80 -16.90
CA ARG A 14 4.24 -4.23 -17.54
C ARG A 14 5.22 -3.65 -16.53
N LEU A 15 4.70 -3.07 -15.46
CA LEU A 15 5.50 -2.57 -14.34
C LEU A 15 6.18 -3.73 -13.60
N SER A 16 5.49 -4.85 -13.38
CA SER A 16 6.05 -6.10 -12.85
C SER A 16 7.18 -6.64 -13.73
N ASP A 17 6.97 -6.68 -15.04
CA ASP A 17 7.98 -7.17 -15.99
C ASP A 17 9.20 -6.24 -16.04
N MET A 18 8.97 -4.92 -15.97
CA MET A 18 10.03 -3.91 -15.90
C MET A 18 10.84 -4.05 -14.62
N TYR A 19 10.16 -4.07 -13.47
CA TYR A 19 10.81 -4.17 -12.16
C TYR A 19 11.59 -5.48 -12.00
N GLY A 20 11.07 -6.60 -12.53
CA GLY A 20 11.78 -7.89 -12.52
C GLY A 20 13.06 -7.92 -13.39
N ARG A 21 13.13 -7.13 -14.46
CA ARG A 21 14.37 -6.95 -15.23
C ARG A 21 15.40 -6.13 -14.45
N GLU A 22 14.95 -5.10 -13.74
CA GLU A 22 15.84 -4.20 -13.01
C GLU A 22 16.26 -4.75 -11.64
N VAL A 23 15.45 -5.61 -11.00
CA VAL A 23 15.68 -6.20 -9.68
C VAL A 23 15.43 -7.72 -9.75
N PRO A 24 16.41 -8.55 -10.12
CA PRO A 24 16.21 -9.99 -10.32
C PRO A 24 15.65 -10.73 -9.09
N ALA A 25 15.94 -10.27 -7.87
CA ALA A 25 15.39 -10.84 -6.64
C ALA A 25 13.85 -10.72 -6.55
N TYR A 26 13.25 -9.72 -7.22
CA TYR A 26 11.81 -9.58 -7.32
C TYR A 26 11.18 -10.74 -8.12
N THR A 27 11.81 -11.19 -9.19
CA THR A 27 11.33 -12.35 -9.97
C THR A 27 11.26 -13.60 -9.10
N THR A 28 12.31 -13.84 -8.31
CA THR A 28 12.31 -14.93 -7.31
C THR A 28 11.18 -14.77 -6.30
N LEU A 29 10.95 -13.55 -5.80
CA LEU A 29 9.86 -13.29 -4.87
C LEU A 29 8.48 -13.60 -5.47
N VAL A 30 8.23 -13.22 -6.72
CA VAL A 30 6.98 -13.51 -7.43
C VAL A 30 6.79 -15.01 -7.61
N ASP A 31 7.85 -15.74 -7.99
CA ASP A 31 7.81 -17.20 -8.15
C ASP A 31 7.50 -17.89 -6.81
N VAL A 32 8.17 -17.51 -5.73
CA VAL A 32 7.91 -18.07 -4.39
C VAL A 32 6.51 -17.73 -3.90
N SER A 33 6.02 -16.51 -4.15
CA SER A 33 4.64 -16.13 -3.81
C SER A 33 3.63 -17.01 -4.52
N ARG A 34 3.85 -17.28 -5.81
CA ARG A 34 3.00 -18.19 -6.60
C ARG A 34 3.01 -19.62 -6.04
N GLU A 35 4.19 -20.18 -5.77
CA GLU A 35 4.32 -21.52 -5.18
C GLU A 35 3.59 -21.65 -3.84
N VAL A 36 3.77 -20.66 -2.95
CA VAL A 36 3.10 -20.64 -1.63
C VAL A 36 1.60 -20.55 -1.79
N ASN A 37 1.11 -19.68 -2.67
CA ASN A 37 -0.33 -19.52 -2.92
C ASN A 37 -0.95 -20.80 -3.48
N GLU A 38 -0.27 -21.48 -4.41
CA GLU A 38 -0.69 -22.77 -4.97
C GLU A 38 -0.76 -23.86 -3.89
N ASP A 39 0.21 -23.92 -2.98
CA ASP A 39 0.23 -24.89 -1.88
C ASP A 39 -0.88 -24.62 -0.85
N VAL A 40 -1.13 -23.35 -0.49
CA VAL A 40 -2.23 -22.95 0.40
C VAL A 40 -3.58 -23.30 -0.23
N LEU A 41 -3.78 -22.99 -1.52
CA LEU A 41 -5.01 -23.34 -2.24
C LEU A 41 -5.23 -24.86 -2.27
N ARG A 42 -4.17 -25.64 -2.49
CA ARG A 42 -4.24 -27.11 -2.49
C ARG A 42 -4.61 -27.68 -1.12
N ALA A 43 -4.17 -27.03 -0.03
CA ALA A 43 -4.42 -27.46 1.33
C ALA A 43 -5.80 -27.03 1.88
N GLN A 44 -6.26 -25.83 1.53
CA GLN A 44 -7.46 -25.20 2.12
C GLN A 44 -8.67 -25.12 1.18
N GLY A 45 -8.48 -25.37 -0.12
CA GLY A 45 -9.58 -25.31 -1.10
C GLY A 45 -10.24 -23.93 -1.13
N ALA A 46 -11.58 -23.90 -1.07
CA ALA A 46 -12.36 -22.67 -1.15
C ALA A 46 -12.04 -21.65 -0.03
N ASP A 47 -11.58 -22.11 1.14
CA ASP A 47 -11.25 -21.22 2.26
C ASP A 47 -10.03 -20.34 1.97
N ALA A 48 -9.14 -20.76 1.07
CA ALA A 48 -8.00 -19.96 0.60
C ALA A 48 -8.45 -18.71 -0.17
N GLU A 49 -9.64 -18.74 -0.77
CA GLU A 49 -10.18 -17.66 -1.61
C GLU A 49 -11.11 -16.71 -0.83
N ARG A 50 -11.28 -16.91 0.48
CA ARG A 50 -12.19 -16.10 1.32
C ARG A 50 -11.86 -14.60 1.31
N LEU A 51 -10.58 -14.24 1.08
CA LEU A 51 -10.07 -12.86 0.97
C LEU A 51 -9.70 -12.50 -0.47
N GLY A 52 -10.44 -13.05 -1.44
CA GLY A 52 -10.32 -12.80 -2.87
C GLY A 52 -9.94 -14.06 -3.64
N SER A 53 -10.48 -14.18 -4.86
CA SER A 53 -10.17 -15.28 -5.78
C SER A 53 -8.66 -15.44 -6.02
N ILE A 54 -8.21 -16.65 -6.33
CA ILE A 54 -6.80 -16.90 -6.63
C ILE A 54 -6.32 -16.06 -7.81
N GLY A 55 -7.17 -15.84 -8.82
CA GLY A 55 -6.86 -14.96 -9.95
C GLY A 55 -6.58 -13.53 -9.51
N ARG A 56 -7.38 -12.99 -8.57
CA ARG A 56 -7.13 -11.69 -7.95
C ARG A 56 -5.82 -11.71 -7.17
N VAL A 57 -5.60 -12.69 -6.29
CA VAL A 57 -4.40 -12.79 -5.43
C VAL A 57 -3.12 -12.86 -6.27
N THR A 58 -3.09 -13.66 -7.33
CA THR A 58 -1.92 -13.80 -8.21
C THR A 58 -1.62 -12.53 -9.01
N ALA A 59 -2.66 -11.79 -9.42
CA ALA A 59 -2.49 -10.53 -10.14
C ALA A 59 -2.20 -9.33 -9.20
N GLU A 60 -2.59 -9.44 -7.93
CA GLU A 60 -2.56 -8.39 -6.94
C GLU A 60 -1.13 -7.96 -6.61
N ARG A 61 -0.90 -6.65 -6.77
CA ARG A 61 0.37 -6.00 -6.48
C ARG A 61 0.10 -4.61 -5.92
N HIS A 62 1.04 -4.07 -5.17
CA HIS A 62 1.13 -2.63 -4.98
C HIS A 62 2.52 -2.13 -5.35
N GLY A 63 2.60 -0.93 -5.91
CA GLY A 63 3.86 -0.21 -6.10
C GLY A 63 4.03 0.91 -5.07
N ALA A 64 5.24 1.42 -4.94
CA ALA A 64 5.49 2.69 -4.25
C ALA A 64 6.35 3.61 -5.11
N ILE A 65 5.97 4.88 -5.19
CA ILE A 65 6.71 5.95 -5.89
C ILE A 65 6.87 7.17 -5.00
N ARG A 66 7.84 8.02 -5.33
CA ARG A 66 8.05 9.28 -4.64
C ARG A 66 8.17 10.43 -5.63
N VAL A 67 7.64 11.59 -5.24
CA VAL A 67 7.70 12.85 -5.98
C VAL A 67 8.11 13.99 -5.07
N GLY A 68 8.67 15.04 -5.65
CA GLY A 68 9.29 16.15 -4.93
C GLY A 68 8.43 17.39 -4.82
N THR A 69 7.43 17.56 -5.70
CA THR A 69 6.61 18.79 -5.72
C THR A 69 5.11 18.51 -5.79
N PRO A 70 4.27 19.45 -5.29
CA PRO A 70 2.82 19.42 -5.50
C PRO A 70 2.41 19.27 -6.97
N ALA A 71 3.12 19.93 -7.89
CA ALA A 71 2.84 19.85 -9.32
C ALA A 71 3.13 18.45 -9.90
N GLU A 72 4.23 17.80 -9.46
CA GLU A 72 4.53 16.42 -9.82
C GLU A 72 3.46 15.46 -9.27
N LEU A 73 2.97 15.69 -8.05
CA LEU A 73 1.90 14.88 -7.46
C LEU A 73 0.57 15.03 -8.22
N GLN A 74 0.24 16.23 -8.70
CA GLN A 74 -0.93 16.44 -9.59
C GLN A 74 -0.79 15.67 -10.90
N GLN A 75 0.41 15.62 -11.48
CA GLN A 75 0.67 14.84 -12.70
C GLN A 75 0.50 13.35 -12.46
N VAL A 76 0.98 12.83 -11.32
CA VAL A 76 0.71 11.45 -10.89
C VAL A 76 -0.79 11.19 -10.76
N ALA A 77 -1.54 12.11 -10.17
CA ALA A 77 -2.99 11.96 -10.01
C ALA A 77 -3.73 11.83 -11.35
N ARG A 78 -3.28 12.53 -12.40
CA ARG A 78 -3.80 12.40 -13.77
C ARG A 78 -3.48 11.02 -14.34
N ILE A 79 -2.22 10.59 -14.25
CA ILE A 79 -1.76 9.28 -14.75
C ILE A 79 -2.53 8.13 -14.08
N PHE A 80 -2.73 8.19 -12.76
CA PHE A 80 -3.48 7.16 -12.04
C PHE A 80 -4.99 7.30 -12.19
N GLY A 81 -5.51 8.52 -12.40
CA GLY A 81 -6.90 8.74 -12.79
C GLY A 81 -7.27 8.03 -14.11
N ALA A 82 -6.36 8.03 -15.08
CA ALA A 82 -6.49 7.24 -16.32
C ALA A 82 -6.62 5.72 -16.10
N LEU A 83 -6.17 5.24 -14.93
CA LEU A 83 -6.26 3.84 -14.52
C LEU A 83 -7.46 3.56 -13.60
N GLY A 84 -8.37 4.53 -13.41
CA GLY A 84 -9.51 4.42 -12.49
C GLY A 84 -9.07 4.36 -11.02
N MET A 85 -7.97 5.02 -10.68
CA MET A 85 -7.41 5.03 -9.33
C MET A 85 -7.56 6.41 -8.68
N HIS A 86 -7.98 6.41 -7.42
CA HIS A 86 -8.28 7.61 -6.64
C HIS A 86 -7.33 7.70 -5.44
N PRO A 87 -6.98 8.92 -4.97
CA PRO A 87 -6.19 9.07 -3.75
C PRO A 87 -7.05 8.69 -2.53
N VAL A 88 -6.58 7.71 -1.76
CA VAL A 88 -7.24 7.20 -0.57
C VAL A 88 -6.28 7.22 0.61
N GLY A 89 -6.73 7.81 1.71
CA GLY A 89 -5.98 7.94 2.95
C GLY A 89 -4.87 9.00 2.88
N PHE A 90 -4.56 9.55 4.06
CA PHE A 90 -3.45 10.46 4.28
C PHE A 90 -2.49 9.83 5.28
N TYR A 91 -1.20 9.78 4.92
CA TYR A 91 -0.16 9.15 5.71
C TYR A 91 0.96 10.15 5.97
N ASP A 92 1.10 10.61 7.21
CA ASP A 92 2.21 11.48 7.61
C ASP A 92 3.37 10.64 8.15
N LEU A 93 4.38 10.39 7.30
CA LEU A 93 5.53 9.57 7.70
C LEU A 93 6.58 10.39 8.47
N ARG A 94 6.46 11.72 8.51
CA ARG A 94 7.34 12.61 9.28
C ARG A 94 7.21 12.37 10.78
N GLU A 95 6.01 11.98 11.20
CA GLU A 95 5.67 11.68 12.60
C GLU A 95 5.75 10.19 12.93
N ALA A 96 5.55 9.31 11.94
CA ALA A 96 5.46 7.87 12.16
C ALA A 96 6.81 7.14 12.28
N ALA A 97 7.89 7.73 11.74
CA ALA A 97 9.21 7.14 11.76
C ALA A 97 10.07 7.73 12.90
N ALA A 98 10.88 6.87 13.53
CA ALA A 98 11.96 7.32 14.41
C ALA A 98 13.07 8.01 13.60
N SER A 99 13.37 7.47 12.41
CA SER A 99 14.28 8.09 11.44
C SER A 99 13.64 9.27 10.71
N ALA A 100 14.47 10.17 10.19
CA ALA A 100 14.04 11.32 9.42
C ALA A 100 13.45 10.89 8.06
N VAL A 101 12.12 10.89 7.95
CA VAL A 101 11.37 10.57 6.73
C VAL A 101 10.50 11.78 6.34
N PRO A 102 11.03 12.74 5.56
CA PRO A 102 10.39 14.04 5.31
C PRO A 102 9.30 13.97 4.21
N VAL A 103 8.35 13.05 4.33
CA VAL A 103 7.29 12.86 3.32
C VAL A 103 5.90 12.72 3.94
N VAL A 104 4.91 13.22 3.22
CA VAL A 104 3.49 12.86 3.39
C VAL A 104 3.03 12.04 2.19
N SER A 105 2.04 11.17 2.35
CA SER A 105 1.67 10.23 1.29
C SER A 105 0.15 10.00 1.20
N THR A 106 -0.27 9.45 0.06
CA THR A 106 -1.59 8.86 -0.17
C THR A 106 -1.45 7.59 -1.00
N ALA A 107 -2.47 6.74 -1.04
CA ALA A 107 -2.51 5.57 -1.91
C ALA A 107 -3.45 5.82 -3.08
N PHE A 108 -2.95 5.74 -4.31
CA PHE A 108 -3.83 5.71 -5.47
C PHE A 108 -4.33 4.28 -5.68
N ARG A 109 -5.65 4.09 -5.70
CA ARG A 109 -6.26 2.77 -5.92
C ARG A 109 -7.70 2.84 -6.44
N PRO A 110 -8.24 1.76 -7.04
CA PRO A 110 -9.67 1.66 -7.29
C PRO A 110 -10.46 1.66 -5.97
N VAL A 111 -11.69 2.15 -6.04
CA VAL A 111 -12.58 2.26 -4.87
C VAL A 111 -13.86 1.45 -5.01
N ASP A 112 -14.25 1.11 -6.24
CA ASP A 112 -15.40 0.23 -6.48
C ASP A 112 -15.02 -1.24 -6.29
N GLY A 113 -15.92 -2.00 -5.65
CA GLY A 113 -15.70 -3.41 -5.33
C GLY A 113 -15.53 -4.31 -6.57
N GLU A 114 -16.24 -4.03 -7.68
CA GLU A 114 -16.09 -4.79 -8.92
C GLU A 114 -14.73 -4.49 -9.58
N GLU A 115 -14.29 -3.24 -9.53
CA GLU A 115 -12.99 -2.80 -10.05
C GLU A 115 -11.82 -3.40 -9.26
N LEU A 116 -11.94 -3.45 -7.93
CA LEU A 116 -10.99 -4.14 -7.03
C LEU A 116 -10.97 -5.65 -7.26
N ALA A 117 -12.12 -6.27 -7.54
CA ALA A 117 -12.21 -7.69 -7.85
C ALA A 117 -11.51 -8.04 -9.18
N ARG A 118 -11.59 -7.15 -10.18
CA ARG A 118 -10.91 -7.31 -11.47
C ARG A 118 -9.41 -7.10 -11.38
N ASN A 119 -8.99 -6.00 -10.76
CA ASN A 119 -7.57 -5.69 -10.57
C ASN A 119 -7.37 -4.68 -9.42
N PRO A 120 -6.84 -5.12 -8.27
CA PRO A 120 -6.66 -4.28 -7.09
C PRO A 120 -5.30 -3.57 -7.08
N PHE A 121 -4.73 -3.21 -8.24
CA PHE A 121 -3.43 -2.55 -8.26
C PHE A 121 -3.49 -1.20 -7.54
N ARG A 122 -2.50 -0.98 -6.66
CA ARG A 122 -2.40 0.20 -5.79
C ARG A 122 -1.03 0.82 -5.94
N VAL A 123 -0.92 2.14 -5.79
CA VAL A 123 0.38 2.81 -5.72
C VAL A 123 0.44 3.76 -4.53
N PHE A 124 1.28 3.43 -3.55
CA PHE A 124 1.62 4.32 -2.44
C PHE A 124 2.51 5.45 -2.97
N THR A 125 2.02 6.69 -2.92
CA THR A 125 2.69 7.85 -3.52
C THR A 125 3.06 8.84 -2.44
N SER A 126 4.36 9.02 -2.25
CA SER A 126 4.92 9.96 -1.28
C SER A 126 5.33 11.27 -1.92
N LEU A 127 5.03 12.38 -1.25
CA LEU A 127 5.43 13.73 -1.58
C LEU A 127 6.44 14.23 -0.53
N LEU A 128 7.63 14.62 -0.99
CA LEU A 128 8.63 15.32 -0.18
C LEU A 128 8.05 16.62 0.39
N THR A 129 8.45 16.98 1.61
CA THR A 129 8.04 18.22 2.27
C THR A 129 9.22 19.20 2.44
N PRO A 130 9.78 19.80 1.36
CA PRO A 130 10.90 20.75 1.48
C PRO A 130 10.63 21.94 2.39
N ALA A 131 9.36 22.30 2.58
CA ALA A 131 8.95 23.42 3.41
C ALA A 131 8.96 23.13 4.92
N ASP A 132 9.22 21.89 5.35
CA ASP A 132 9.28 21.54 6.77
C ASP A 132 10.67 21.87 7.37
N PRO A 133 10.76 22.90 8.24
CA PRO A 133 12.04 23.41 8.75
C PRO A 133 12.73 22.44 9.72
N ARG A 134 12.03 21.38 10.17
CA ARG A 134 12.63 20.32 10.98
C ARG A 134 13.66 19.52 10.18
N PHE A 135 13.51 19.46 8.86
CA PHE A 135 14.39 18.67 7.98
C PHE A 135 15.28 19.54 7.09
N PHE A 136 14.76 20.68 6.64
CA PHE A 136 15.47 21.55 5.68
C PHE A 136 15.57 22.98 6.22
N ASP A 137 16.78 23.44 6.49
CA ASP A 137 17.01 24.85 6.76
C ASP A 137 16.72 25.73 5.52
N ALA A 138 16.74 27.05 5.70
CA ALA A 138 16.38 27.98 4.64
C ALA A 138 17.28 27.89 3.39
N ASP A 139 18.59 27.63 3.53
CA ASP A 139 19.50 27.48 2.39
C ASP A 139 19.24 26.17 1.65
N LEU A 140 19.17 25.07 2.40
CA LEU A 140 18.97 23.73 1.85
C LEU A 140 17.61 23.63 1.15
N ARG A 141 16.56 24.21 1.76
CA ARG A 141 15.23 24.30 1.16
C ARG A 141 15.27 25.03 -0.17
N ALA A 142 15.88 26.21 -0.24
CA ALA A 142 15.92 27.00 -1.48
C ALA A 142 16.65 26.25 -2.61
N ARG A 143 17.77 25.59 -2.28
CA ARG A 143 18.53 24.78 -3.25
C ARG A 143 17.73 23.57 -3.73
N LEU A 144 17.05 22.88 -2.82
CA LEU A 144 16.20 21.73 -3.12
C LEU A 144 14.99 22.12 -3.99
N GLU A 145 14.27 23.18 -3.63
CA GLU A 145 13.12 23.67 -4.42
C GLU A 145 13.57 24.11 -5.82
N ASN A 146 14.72 24.79 -5.96
CA ASN A 146 15.27 25.17 -7.26
C ASN A 146 15.65 23.95 -8.12
N PHE A 147 16.26 22.92 -7.51
CA PHE A 147 16.58 21.68 -8.21
C PHE A 147 15.32 20.99 -8.74
N LEU A 148 14.30 20.86 -7.88
CA LEU A 148 13.02 20.23 -8.20
C LEU A 148 12.24 21.01 -9.27
N ALA A 149 12.24 22.35 -9.21
CA ALA A 149 11.61 23.19 -10.23
C ALA A 149 12.27 23.06 -11.62
N GLY A 150 13.56 22.69 -11.65
CA GLY A 150 14.34 22.55 -12.88
C GLY A 150 14.24 21.18 -13.57
N ARG A 151 13.45 20.23 -13.05
CA ARG A 151 13.27 18.90 -13.67
C ARG A 151 11.86 18.70 -14.21
N ARG A 152 11.70 17.66 -15.03
CA ARG A 152 10.43 17.23 -15.58
C ARG A 152 10.36 15.71 -15.51
N LEU A 153 9.39 15.20 -14.75
CA LEU A 153 9.22 13.75 -14.58
C LEU A 153 8.43 13.13 -15.73
N PHE A 154 7.33 13.76 -16.15
CA PHE A 154 6.38 13.17 -17.10
C PHE A 154 6.34 13.94 -18.43
N PRO A 155 6.37 13.25 -19.58
CA PRO A 155 6.21 13.87 -20.89
C PRO A 155 4.78 14.37 -21.10
N GLN A 156 4.60 15.42 -21.92
CA GLN A 156 3.27 16.04 -22.11
C GLN A 156 2.27 15.06 -22.72
N GLU A 157 2.73 14.27 -23.70
CA GLU A 157 1.92 13.27 -24.38
C GLU A 157 1.30 12.26 -23.41
N LEU A 158 2.05 11.82 -22.38
CA LEU A 158 1.52 10.93 -21.35
C LEU A 158 0.36 11.59 -20.60
N LEU A 159 0.54 12.86 -20.23
CA LEU A 159 -0.44 13.61 -19.47
C LEU A 159 -1.72 13.89 -20.28
N ASP A 160 -1.57 14.19 -21.57
CA ASP A 160 -2.70 14.41 -22.48
C ASP A 160 -3.50 13.11 -22.72
N LEU A 161 -2.80 11.97 -22.87
CA LEU A 161 -3.44 10.66 -22.96
C LEU A 161 -4.14 10.27 -21.65
N ALA A 162 -3.52 10.60 -20.50
CA ALA A 162 -4.09 10.34 -19.19
C ALA A 162 -5.42 11.09 -19.00
N ASP A 163 -5.46 12.39 -19.33
CA ASP A 163 -6.68 13.19 -19.23
C ASP A 163 -7.80 12.67 -20.13
N ARG A 164 -7.46 12.24 -21.36
CA ARG A 164 -8.42 11.64 -22.29
C ARG A 164 -9.01 10.35 -21.74
N ALA A 165 -8.17 9.48 -21.16
CA ALA A 165 -8.59 8.23 -20.55
C ALA A 165 -9.47 8.46 -19.32
N GLU A 166 -9.10 9.41 -18.46
CA GLU A 166 -9.87 9.76 -17.26
C GLU A 166 -11.24 10.33 -17.63
N ALA A 167 -11.31 11.22 -18.63
CA ALA A 167 -12.56 11.83 -19.07
C ALA A 167 -13.51 10.84 -19.77
N ALA A 168 -12.97 9.90 -20.56
CA ALA A 168 -13.78 8.95 -21.33
C ALA A 168 -14.01 7.61 -20.61
N GLY A 169 -13.23 7.29 -19.57
CA GLY A 169 -13.23 5.97 -18.93
C GLY A 169 -12.58 4.86 -19.77
N GLU A 170 -12.01 5.21 -20.92
CA GLU A 170 -11.41 4.28 -21.88
C GLU A 170 -10.50 5.00 -22.88
N LEU A 171 -9.65 4.23 -23.58
CA LEU A 171 -8.84 4.70 -24.71
C LEU A 171 -9.01 3.81 -25.94
N PRO A 172 -8.85 4.35 -27.17
CA PRO A 172 -8.56 3.56 -28.36
C PRO A 172 -7.30 2.71 -28.16
N GLU A 173 -7.21 1.56 -28.83
CA GLU A 173 -6.11 0.59 -28.62
C GLU A 173 -4.71 1.18 -28.85
N ALA A 174 -4.52 1.96 -29.90
CA ALA A 174 -3.24 2.61 -30.19
C ALA A 174 -2.85 3.64 -29.11
N ASP A 175 -3.83 4.41 -28.62
CA ASP A 175 -3.61 5.40 -27.55
C ASP A 175 -3.35 4.71 -26.22
N ALA A 176 -4.05 3.61 -25.92
CA ALA A 176 -3.83 2.78 -24.75
C ALA A 176 -2.41 2.21 -24.72
N GLU A 177 -1.94 1.65 -25.84
CA GLU A 177 -0.58 1.14 -25.95
C GLU A 177 0.46 2.24 -25.71
N ARG A 178 0.26 3.41 -26.31
CA ARG A 178 1.17 4.55 -26.16
C ARG A 178 1.19 5.09 -24.73
N PHE A 179 0.01 5.20 -24.10
CA PHE A 179 -0.13 5.60 -22.70
C PHE A 179 0.62 4.64 -21.78
N LEU A 180 0.40 3.33 -21.94
CA LEU A 180 1.04 2.31 -21.11
C LEU A 180 2.57 2.31 -21.26
N GLN A 181 3.08 2.47 -22.48
CA GLN A 181 4.51 2.57 -22.73
C GLN A 181 5.13 3.78 -22.00
N LEU A 182 4.55 4.97 -22.20
CA LEU A 182 5.07 6.20 -21.59
C LEU A 182 4.95 6.20 -20.07
N ALA A 183 3.86 5.65 -19.53
CA ALA A 183 3.65 5.54 -18.10
C ALA A 183 4.72 4.65 -17.45
N VAL A 184 4.96 3.45 -18.00
CA VAL A 184 5.97 2.52 -17.46
C VAL A 184 7.37 3.11 -17.54
N GLN A 185 7.74 3.72 -18.68
CA GLN A 185 9.03 4.40 -18.86
C GLN A 185 9.27 5.52 -17.85
N SER A 186 8.21 6.22 -17.42
CA SER A 186 8.33 7.30 -16.44
C SER A 186 8.69 6.81 -15.02
N PHE A 187 8.57 5.50 -14.78
CA PHE A 187 8.90 4.85 -13.50
C PHE A 187 10.09 3.87 -13.60
N GLU A 188 10.76 3.81 -14.75
CA GLU A 188 12.02 3.07 -14.92
C GLU A 188 13.17 3.78 -14.19
N LEU A 189 14.16 3.01 -13.73
CA LEU A 189 15.32 3.58 -13.08
C LEU A 189 16.21 4.29 -14.11
N SER A 190 16.37 5.61 -13.99
CA SER A 190 17.22 6.37 -14.91
C SER A 190 18.69 5.96 -14.84
N THR A 191 19.35 5.92 -16.00
CA THR A 191 20.79 5.69 -16.15
C THR A 191 21.61 6.99 -16.10
N ASP A 192 20.95 8.15 -15.99
CA ASP A 192 21.62 9.43 -15.91
C ASP A 192 22.55 9.51 -14.68
N PRO A 193 23.74 10.11 -14.81
CA PRO A 193 24.64 10.30 -13.68
C PRO A 193 24.01 11.18 -12.59
N VAL A 194 24.05 10.70 -11.35
CA VAL A 194 23.58 11.43 -10.17
C VAL A 194 24.68 12.36 -9.68
N ASP A 195 24.37 13.62 -9.37
CA ASP A 195 25.33 14.53 -8.74
C ASP A 195 25.68 14.03 -7.34
N ARG A 196 26.93 13.59 -7.17
CA ARG A 196 27.39 12.94 -5.95
C ARG A 196 27.33 13.86 -4.74
N ALA A 197 27.87 15.08 -4.87
CA ALA A 197 27.97 16.01 -3.75
C ALA A 197 26.59 16.51 -3.31
N TRP A 198 25.68 16.71 -4.27
CA TRP A 198 24.30 17.06 -3.98
C TRP A 198 23.55 15.91 -3.31
N TYR A 199 23.69 14.68 -3.82
CA TYR A 199 23.07 13.50 -3.24
C TYR A 199 23.53 13.27 -1.80
N GLU A 200 24.84 13.28 -1.54
CA GLU A 200 25.43 13.15 -0.20
C GLU A 200 24.97 14.29 0.75
N THR A 201 24.66 15.47 0.22
CA THR A 201 24.10 16.57 1.02
C THR A 201 22.70 16.27 1.50
N LEU A 202 21.83 15.75 0.64
CA LEU A 202 20.46 15.37 1.02
C LEU A 202 20.43 14.09 1.86
N GLU A 203 21.34 13.16 1.62
CA GLU A 203 21.40 11.88 2.33
C GLU A 203 21.68 12.06 3.82
N ARG A 204 22.51 13.06 4.18
CA ARG A 204 22.72 13.49 5.58
C ARG A 204 21.44 13.95 6.28
N VAL A 205 20.45 14.44 5.53
CA VAL A 205 19.11 14.72 6.06
C VAL A 205 18.29 13.45 6.09
N SER A 206 18.15 12.79 4.95
CA SER A 206 17.38 11.57 4.78
C SER A 206 17.72 10.91 3.46
N ALA A 207 17.94 9.59 3.44
CA ALA A 207 18.10 8.87 2.17
C ALA A 207 16.83 8.99 1.29
N VAL A 208 15.64 9.15 1.89
CA VAL A 208 14.40 9.43 1.14
C VAL A 208 14.46 10.81 0.50
N ALA A 209 15.01 11.82 1.18
CA ALA A 209 15.20 13.14 0.59
C ALA A 209 16.21 13.10 -0.56
N ALA A 210 17.30 12.33 -0.44
CA ALA A 210 18.29 12.15 -1.50
C ALA A 210 17.71 11.42 -2.72
N ASP A 211 16.95 10.37 -2.48
CA ASP A 211 16.28 9.58 -3.53
C ASP A 211 15.24 10.40 -4.30
N ILE A 212 14.61 11.39 -3.66
CA ILE A 212 13.63 12.26 -4.31
C ILE A 212 14.31 13.50 -4.92
N GLY A 213 15.07 14.23 -4.12
CA GLY A 213 15.62 15.54 -4.46
C GLY A 213 17.01 15.51 -5.07
N GLY A 214 17.67 14.35 -5.10
CA GLY A 214 19.02 14.17 -5.67
C GLY A 214 19.02 13.71 -7.12
N VAL A 215 17.87 13.32 -7.67
CA VAL A 215 17.74 12.73 -9.00
C VAL A 215 16.76 13.52 -9.88
N ARG A 216 16.94 13.45 -11.21
CA ARG A 216 16.11 14.20 -12.17
C ARG A 216 14.90 13.44 -12.70
N SER A 217 14.76 12.18 -12.34
CA SER A 217 13.64 11.28 -12.68
C SER A 217 12.92 10.80 -11.41
N THR A 218 11.86 10.00 -11.56
CA THR A 218 11.29 9.17 -10.50
C THR A 218 11.40 7.71 -10.93
N HIS A 219 11.08 6.78 -10.04
CA HIS A 219 11.11 5.34 -10.32
C HIS A 219 10.20 4.57 -9.35
N ILE A 220 9.98 3.29 -9.63
CA ILE A 220 9.37 2.37 -8.66
C ILE A 220 10.38 2.06 -7.56
N ASN A 221 10.05 2.45 -6.32
CA ASN A 221 10.87 2.15 -5.14
C ASN A 221 10.84 0.66 -4.82
N HIS A 222 9.64 0.09 -4.81
CA HIS A 222 9.38 -1.32 -4.66
C HIS A 222 8.06 -1.69 -5.33
N LEU A 223 7.95 -2.97 -5.65
CA LEU A 223 6.73 -3.60 -6.13
C LEU A 223 6.48 -4.85 -5.28
N THR A 224 5.28 -4.96 -4.75
CA THR A 224 4.94 -5.89 -3.68
C THR A 224 3.87 -6.86 -4.17
N PRO A 225 4.17 -8.16 -4.35
CA PRO A 225 3.15 -9.15 -4.64
C PRO A 225 2.40 -9.56 -3.37
N ARG A 226 1.20 -10.11 -3.55
CA ARG A 226 0.43 -10.70 -2.45
C ARG A 226 0.73 -12.19 -2.28
N VAL A 227 0.86 -12.61 -1.01
CA VAL A 227 0.96 -14.01 -0.61
C VAL A 227 -0.12 -14.38 0.42
N LEU A 228 -0.54 -15.65 0.43
CA LEU A 228 -1.53 -16.18 1.36
C LEU A 228 -0.92 -16.63 2.70
N ASP A 229 0.33 -17.11 2.71
CA ASP A 229 1.09 -17.41 3.94
C ASP A 229 2.45 -16.71 3.90
N ILE A 230 2.53 -15.56 4.56
CA ILE A 230 3.75 -14.74 4.60
C ILE A 230 4.87 -15.39 5.40
N ASP A 231 4.57 -16.23 6.38
CA ASP A 231 5.59 -16.90 7.20
C ASP A 231 6.26 -18.03 6.40
N GLU A 232 5.48 -18.78 5.62
CA GLU A 232 6.02 -19.81 4.73
C GLU A 232 6.84 -19.18 3.59
N LEU A 233 6.40 -18.05 3.04
CA LEU A 233 7.20 -17.31 2.08
C LEU A 233 8.50 -16.80 2.70
N TYR A 234 8.46 -16.23 3.90
CA TYR A 234 9.65 -15.78 4.62
C TYR A 234 10.68 -16.91 4.78
N ARG A 235 10.24 -18.09 5.22
CA ARG A 235 11.07 -19.29 5.33
C ARG A 235 11.69 -19.69 3.98
N ARG A 236 10.87 -19.78 2.92
CA ARG A 236 11.28 -20.17 1.56
C ARG A 236 12.25 -19.19 0.90
N MET A 237 12.11 -17.90 1.16
CA MET A 237 13.03 -16.87 0.68
C MET A 237 14.38 -16.96 1.42
N THR A 238 14.34 -17.16 2.74
CA THR A 238 15.53 -17.34 3.58
C THR A 238 16.34 -18.57 3.16
N GLU A 239 15.67 -19.70 2.90
CA GLU A 239 16.31 -20.94 2.41
C GLU A 239 16.96 -20.81 1.03
N ARG A 240 16.47 -19.87 0.21
CA ARG A 240 17.06 -19.51 -1.09
C ARG A 240 18.20 -18.50 -0.97
N GLY A 241 18.60 -18.14 0.26
CA GLY A 241 19.72 -17.22 0.54
C GLY A 241 19.38 -15.74 0.38
N ILE A 242 18.09 -15.37 0.34
CA ILE A 242 17.67 -13.97 0.30
C ILE A 242 17.62 -13.44 1.74
N GLU A 243 18.38 -12.36 2.01
CA GLU A 243 18.43 -11.69 3.31
C GLU A 243 17.11 -10.92 3.55
N MET A 244 16.20 -11.56 4.27
CA MET A 244 14.95 -10.96 4.75
C MET A 244 15.21 -10.03 5.93
N ILE A 245 14.36 -9.02 6.14
CA ILE A 245 14.39 -8.23 7.37
C ILE A 245 13.88 -9.07 8.55
N ASP A 246 14.45 -8.90 9.73
CA ASP A 246 14.22 -9.79 10.89
C ASP A 246 12.76 -9.85 11.39
N THR A 247 11.91 -8.91 11.00
CA THR A 247 10.56 -8.77 11.55
C THR A 247 9.50 -8.64 10.45
N ILE A 248 8.47 -9.47 10.54
CA ILE A 248 7.21 -9.27 9.82
C ILE A 248 6.40 -8.21 10.56
N GLN A 249 6.14 -7.09 9.88
CA GLN A 249 5.35 -5.97 10.40
C GLN A 249 3.85 -6.28 10.28
N GLY A 250 3.04 -5.71 11.18
CA GLY A 250 1.59 -5.91 11.22
C GLY A 250 1.16 -6.75 12.45
N PRO A 251 -0.08 -7.30 12.46
CA PRO A 251 -0.49 -8.21 13.52
C PRO A 251 0.38 -9.48 13.54
N PRO A 252 0.52 -10.14 14.71
CA PRO A 252 1.21 -11.41 14.81
C PRO A 252 0.45 -12.52 14.07
N ARG A 253 1.15 -13.60 13.69
CA ARG A 253 0.49 -14.86 13.33
C ARG A 253 -0.23 -15.38 14.58
N TRP A 254 -1.54 -15.55 14.54
CA TRP A 254 -2.34 -15.96 15.70
C TRP A 254 -3.48 -16.90 15.26
N LYS A 255 -4.28 -17.40 16.21
CA LYS A 255 -5.34 -18.40 15.94
C LYS A 255 -6.60 -17.82 15.29
N GLY A 256 -6.81 -16.51 15.38
CA GLY A 256 -8.00 -15.83 14.89
C GLY A 256 -7.86 -15.30 13.47
N PRO A 257 -8.83 -14.52 12.98
CA PRO A 257 -8.82 -14.01 11.62
C PRO A 257 -7.65 -13.07 11.34
N ASP A 258 -7.14 -13.11 10.11
CA ASP A 258 -6.17 -12.13 9.63
C ASP A 258 -6.84 -10.76 9.51
N VAL A 259 -6.26 -9.72 10.10
CA VAL A 259 -6.79 -8.35 10.05
C VAL A 259 -5.75 -7.41 9.43
N LEU A 260 -6.22 -6.39 8.71
CA LEU A 260 -5.38 -5.41 8.03
C LEU A 260 -4.39 -6.08 7.07
N LEU A 261 -3.08 -5.98 7.33
CA LEU A 261 -2.07 -6.67 6.55
C LEU A 261 -0.85 -7.02 7.41
N ARG A 262 -0.13 -8.03 6.97
CA ARG A 262 1.22 -8.36 7.41
C ARG A 262 2.17 -8.15 6.24
N GLN A 263 3.36 -7.63 6.50
CA GLN A 263 4.33 -7.32 5.46
C GLN A 263 5.77 -7.49 5.93
N THR A 264 6.66 -7.79 4.99
CA THR A 264 8.11 -7.88 5.22
C THR A 264 8.83 -7.53 3.92
N SER A 265 10.13 -7.25 4.01
CA SER A 265 10.96 -6.95 2.84
C SER A 265 12.24 -7.79 2.86
N PHE A 266 12.88 -7.93 1.71
CA PHE A 266 14.30 -8.27 1.66
C PHE A 266 15.13 -7.00 1.57
N ARG A 267 16.37 -7.07 2.06
CA ARG A 267 17.24 -5.90 2.17
C ARG A 267 17.54 -5.29 0.80
N ALA A 268 17.52 -3.96 0.74
CA ALA A 268 17.90 -3.21 -0.47
C ALA A 268 19.29 -3.62 -0.98
N LEU A 269 19.34 -4.07 -2.24
CA LEU A 269 20.61 -4.37 -2.90
C LEU A 269 21.34 -3.06 -3.20
N ALA A 270 22.67 -3.06 -3.07
CA ALA A 270 23.48 -1.94 -3.51
C ALA A 270 23.54 -1.96 -5.04
N GLU A 271 22.93 -0.97 -5.69
CA GLU A 271 22.79 -0.96 -7.14
C GLU A 271 23.86 -0.06 -7.76
N PRO A 272 24.62 -0.54 -8.77
CA PRO A 272 25.59 0.30 -9.46
C PRO A 272 24.93 1.53 -10.06
N ARG A 273 25.48 2.71 -9.78
CA ARG A 273 25.00 3.99 -10.30
C ARG A 273 26.15 4.82 -10.84
N ALA A 274 25.91 5.45 -11.98
CA ALA A 274 26.79 6.50 -12.46
C ALA A 274 26.68 7.71 -11.51
N LEU A 275 27.79 8.14 -10.94
CA LEU A 275 27.87 9.31 -10.08
C LEU A 275 28.76 10.35 -10.75
N ARG A 276 28.28 11.58 -10.84
CA ARG A 276 29.06 12.73 -11.30
C ARG A 276 29.74 13.39 -10.10
N THR A 277 31.06 13.47 -10.14
CA THR A 277 31.87 14.14 -9.12
C THR A 277 31.89 15.65 -9.32
N PRO A 278 32.33 16.44 -8.31
CA PRO A 278 32.39 17.91 -8.41
C PRO A 278 33.26 18.45 -9.55
N ASP A 279 34.29 17.71 -9.96
CA ASP A 279 35.16 18.04 -11.10
C ASP A 279 34.59 17.57 -12.45
N GLY A 280 33.42 16.94 -12.46
CA GLY A 280 32.66 16.57 -13.65
C GLY A 280 32.92 15.14 -14.17
N GLU A 281 33.85 14.40 -13.56
CA GLU A 281 34.10 12.99 -13.85
C GLU A 281 32.86 12.15 -13.54
N VAL A 282 32.61 11.11 -14.34
CA VAL A 282 31.54 10.14 -14.08
C VAL A 282 32.19 8.83 -13.62
N ILE A 283 31.98 8.49 -12.35
CA ILE A 283 32.50 7.28 -11.73
C ILE A 283 31.36 6.28 -11.47
N SER A 284 31.70 5.01 -11.32
CA SER A 284 30.76 4.00 -10.83
C SER A 284 30.72 4.05 -9.31
N GLY A 285 29.55 4.33 -8.73
CA GLY A 285 29.24 4.16 -7.32
C GLY A 285 28.11 3.16 -7.11
N ALA A 286 27.55 3.12 -5.91
CA ALA A 286 26.35 2.35 -5.62
C ALA A 286 25.40 3.12 -4.71
N LEU A 287 24.10 3.05 -4.99
CA LEU A 287 23.04 3.64 -4.15
C LEU A 287 22.08 2.52 -3.71
N ARG A 288 21.54 2.64 -2.50
CA ARG A 288 20.53 1.71 -1.95
C ARG A 288 19.15 2.33 -2.03
N VAL A 289 18.55 2.24 -3.20
CA VAL A 289 17.28 2.94 -3.49
C VAL A 289 16.08 2.00 -3.64
N ARG A 290 16.31 0.71 -3.91
CA ARG A 290 15.25 -0.26 -4.17
C ARG A 290 15.36 -1.52 -3.32
N PHE A 291 14.21 -2.02 -2.91
CA PHE A 291 14.05 -3.27 -2.17
C PHE A 291 12.82 -4.00 -2.69
N GLY A 292 12.70 -5.29 -2.41
CA GLY A 292 11.44 -5.98 -2.62
C GLY A 292 10.72 -6.18 -1.31
N GLU A 293 9.40 -6.03 -1.37
CA GLU A 293 8.49 -6.19 -0.25
C GLU A 293 7.44 -7.23 -0.64
N VAL A 294 6.84 -7.88 0.35
CA VAL A 294 5.77 -8.86 0.20
C VAL A 294 4.73 -8.64 1.27
N GLU A 295 3.46 -8.85 0.93
CA GLU A 295 2.35 -8.63 1.84
C GLU A 295 1.34 -9.79 1.85
N ALA A 296 0.75 -10.03 3.02
CA ALA A 296 -0.46 -10.81 3.19
C ALA A 296 -1.56 -9.88 3.70
N ARG A 297 -2.71 -9.87 3.02
CA ARG A 297 -3.84 -8.99 3.34
C ARG A 297 -4.97 -9.77 4.01
N GLY A 298 -5.42 -9.21 5.13
CA GLY A 298 -6.53 -9.64 5.97
C GLY A 298 -7.80 -8.80 5.77
N ILE A 299 -8.66 -8.81 6.77
CA ILE A 299 -9.96 -8.12 6.80
C ILE A 299 -9.76 -6.62 7.12
N ALA A 300 -10.49 -5.74 6.43
CA ALA A 300 -10.57 -4.32 6.73
C ALA A 300 -11.26 -4.10 8.09
N LEU A 301 -10.59 -3.40 9.01
CA LEU A 301 -11.17 -3.08 10.32
C LEU A 301 -12.05 -1.84 10.25
N THR A 302 -13.09 -1.79 11.08
CA THR A 302 -13.82 -0.54 11.35
C THR A 302 -12.94 0.44 12.12
N ARG A 303 -13.38 1.69 12.27
CA ARG A 303 -12.67 2.66 13.13
C ARG A 303 -12.50 2.13 14.56
N GLN A 304 -13.51 1.44 15.10
CA GLN A 304 -13.45 0.80 16.42
C GLN A 304 -12.45 -0.37 16.44
N GLY A 305 -12.48 -1.25 15.43
CA GLY A 305 -11.51 -2.33 15.31
C GLY A 305 -10.08 -1.82 15.19
N ARG A 306 -9.88 -0.75 14.41
CA ARG A 306 -8.58 -0.10 14.26
C ARG A 306 -8.08 0.50 15.57
N ALA A 307 -8.94 1.20 16.32
CA ALA A 307 -8.57 1.73 17.63
C ALA A 307 -8.14 0.62 18.60
N ARG A 308 -8.82 -0.53 18.59
CA ARG A 308 -8.42 -1.70 19.38
C ARG A 308 -7.08 -2.26 18.92
N TYR A 309 -6.87 -2.41 17.62
CA TYR A 309 -5.60 -2.84 17.04
C TYR A 309 -4.43 -1.93 17.45
N ASP A 310 -4.59 -0.62 17.33
CA ASP A 310 -3.57 0.35 17.69
C ASP A 310 -3.26 0.31 19.21
N ALA A 311 -4.28 0.17 20.06
CA ALA A 311 -4.11 -0.01 21.51
C ALA A 311 -3.36 -1.31 21.86
N LEU A 312 -3.61 -2.40 21.14
CA LEU A 312 -2.91 -3.66 21.34
C LEU A 312 -1.44 -3.58 20.94
N LEU A 313 -1.13 -2.91 19.82
CA LEU A 313 0.27 -2.66 19.45
C LEU A 313 0.99 -1.82 20.50
N ALA A 314 0.38 -0.76 21.00
CA ALA A 314 0.96 0.06 22.07
C ALA A 314 1.21 -0.77 23.34
N ARG A 315 0.25 -1.62 23.73
CA ARG A 315 0.42 -2.53 24.88
C ARG A 315 1.54 -3.54 24.66
N VAL A 316 1.71 -4.07 23.44
CA VAL A 316 2.86 -4.93 23.11
C VAL A 316 4.19 -4.18 23.29
N ASP A 317 4.27 -2.93 22.84
CA ASP A 317 5.49 -2.12 23.02
C ASP A 317 5.81 -1.90 24.49
N GLU A 318 4.82 -1.50 25.29
CA GLU A 318 4.99 -1.28 26.72
C GLU A 318 5.44 -2.56 27.45
N GLU A 319 4.79 -3.68 27.16
CA GLU A 319 5.08 -4.96 27.80
C GLU A 319 6.43 -5.53 27.36
N ALA A 320 6.82 -5.37 26.09
CA ALA A 320 8.15 -5.74 25.60
C ALA A 320 9.25 -4.90 26.24
N ALA A 321 9.01 -3.60 26.44
CA ALA A 321 9.96 -2.71 27.13
C ALA A 321 10.12 -3.08 28.62
N ARG A 322 9.05 -3.54 29.29
CA ARG A 322 9.09 -4.02 30.68
C ARG A 322 9.74 -5.41 30.82
N ARG A 323 9.71 -6.23 29.77
CA ARG A 323 10.14 -7.63 29.78
C ARG A 323 11.06 -7.95 28.58
N PRO A 324 12.31 -7.43 28.58
CA PRO A 324 13.21 -7.54 27.43
C PRO A 324 13.61 -8.99 27.09
N ASP A 325 13.55 -9.90 28.06
CA ASP A 325 13.86 -11.33 27.85
C ASP A 325 12.68 -12.13 27.24
N THR A 326 11.50 -11.53 27.10
CA THR A 326 10.33 -12.19 26.50
C THR A 326 10.32 -11.97 25.00
N ASP A 327 10.10 -13.03 24.23
CA ASP A 327 9.91 -12.92 22.78
C ASP A 327 8.70 -12.02 22.49
N ARG A 328 8.95 -10.94 21.75
CA ARG A 328 7.93 -9.93 21.42
C ARG A 328 6.79 -10.53 20.61
N ALA A 329 7.06 -11.52 19.76
CA ALA A 329 6.04 -12.15 18.94
C ALA A 329 5.14 -13.07 19.78
N ASP A 330 5.69 -13.82 20.74
CA ASP A 330 4.91 -14.56 21.74
C ASP A 330 4.00 -13.66 22.57
N LEU A 331 4.54 -12.54 23.04
CA LEU A 331 3.78 -11.53 23.79
C LEU A 331 2.62 -10.98 22.95
N ALA A 332 2.90 -10.61 21.69
CA ALA A 332 1.87 -10.12 20.78
C ALA A 332 0.80 -11.19 20.52
N ARG A 333 1.18 -12.45 20.28
CA ARG A 333 0.23 -13.57 20.10
C ARG A 333 -0.69 -13.73 21.29
N ALA A 334 -0.15 -13.70 22.51
CA ALA A 334 -0.91 -13.84 23.74
C ALA A 334 -1.94 -12.71 23.90
N LEU A 335 -1.51 -11.46 23.72
CA LEU A 335 -2.39 -10.29 23.82
C LEU A 335 -3.47 -10.29 22.73
N TRP A 336 -3.14 -10.70 21.51
CA TRP A 336 -4.14 -10.85 20.44
C TRP A 336 -5.20 -11.89 20.80
N ALA A 337 -4.78 -13.05 21.30
CA ALA A 337 -5.69 -14.13 21.70
C ALA A 337 -6.59 -13.78 22.90
N GLU A 338 -6.17 -12.83 23.74
CA GLU A 338 -6.95 -12.33 24.88
C GLU A 338 -7.97 -11.26 24.48
N GLU A 339 -7.62 -10.37 23.55
CA GLU A 339 -8.33 -9.10 23.34
C GLU A 339 -9.08 -8.99 22.00
N LEU A 340 -8.76 -9.84 21.03
CA LEU A 340 -9.44 -9.90 19.74
C LEU A 340 -10.29 -11.17 19.60
N PRO A 341 -11.51 -11.06 19.04
CA PRO A 341 -12.34 -12.23 18.77
C PRO A 341 -11.66 -13.20 17.80
N ASP A 342 -11.67 -14.49 18.11
CA ASP A 342 -10.95 -15.50 17.35
C ASP A 342 -11.74 -16.08 16.16
N THR A 343 -12.91 -15.50 15.86
CA THR A 343 -13.70 -15.84 14.67
C THR A 343 -14.19 -14.60 13.91
N GLU A 344 -14.36 -14.74 12.59
CA GLU A 344 -14.91 -13.68 11.74
C GLU A 344 -16.34 -13.30 12.13
N GLN A 345 -17.12 -14.29 12.59
CA GLN A 345 -18.50 -14.09 13.05
C GLN A 345 -18.56 -13.16 14.26
N GLU A 346 -17.65 -13.34 15.23
CA GLU A 346 -17.58 -12.47 16.39
C GLU A 346 -17.00 -11.08 16.05
N LEU A 347 -16.03 -10.99 15.13
CA LEU A 347 -15.57 -9.69 14.59
C LEU A 347 -16.72 -8.89 13.97
N ALA A 348 -17.56 -9.56 13.16
CA ALA A 348 -18.75 -8.96 12.58
C ALA A 348 -19.76 -8.55 13.64
N ALA A 349 -20.07 -9.45 14.59
CA ALA A 349 -21.07 -9.22 15.64
C ALA A 349 -20.67 -8.08 16.59
N GLN A 350 -19.37 -7.86 16.81
CA GLN A 350 -18.85 -6.76 17.63
C GLN A 350 -18.59 -5.47 16.83
N GLY A 351 -18.86 -5.45 15.52
CA GLY A 351 -18.63 -4.28 14.67
C GLY A 351 -17.15 -3.89 14.55
N LEU A 352 -16.24 -4.86 14.65
CA LEU A 352 -14.78 -4.61 14.64
C LEU A 352 -14.18 -4.68 13.24
N ALA A 353 -14.81 -5.37 12.30
CA ALA A 353 -14.35 -5.45 10.92
C ALA A 353 -15.50 -5.27 9.93
N HIS A 354 -15.16 -4.93 8.69
CA HIS A 354 -16.13 -4.74 7.61
C HIS A 354 -16.42 -6.05 6.90
N PHE A 355 -17.70 -6.30 6.64
CA PHE A 355 -18.20 -7.47 5.93
C PHE A 355 -19.22 -7.04 4.87
N THR A 356 -19.27 -7.76 3.77
CA THR A 356 -20.42 -7.73 2.85
C THR A 356 -21.37 -8.87 3.17
N TYR A 357 -22.65 -8.67 2.90
CA TYR A 357 -23.69 -9.62 3.24
C TYR A 357 -24.45 -10.06 2.00
N HIS A 358 -24.63 -11.37 1.85
CA HIS A 358 -25.28 -11.99 0.71
C HIS A 358 -26.31 -12.99 1.18
N LEU A 359 -27.41 -13.14 0.44
CA LEU A 359 -28.39 -14.18 0.75
C LEU A 359 -27.77 -15.57 0.59
N VAL A 360 -28.11 -16.48 1.49
CA VAL A 360 -27.72 -17.89 1.35
C VAL A 360 -28.57 -18.54 0.26
N PRO A 361 -27.96 -18.98 -0.86
CA PRO A 361 -28.71 -19.62 -1.94
C PRO A 361 -29.31 -20.95 -1.46
N GLY A 362 -30.57 -21.21 -1.81
CA GLY A 362 -31.22 -22.49 -1.53
C GLY A 362 -31.56 -22.73 -0.06
N ARG A 363 -31.65 -21.69 0.78
CA ARG A 363 -32.19 -21.79 2.13
C ARG A 363 -33.60 -22.46 2.07
N PRO A 364 -33.84 -23.56 2.81
CA PRO A 364 -35.14 -24.23 2.83
C PRO A 364 -36.26 -23.29 3.26
N ASP A 365 -37.42 -23.40 2.63
CA ASP A 365 -38.64 -22.76 3.11
C ASP A 365 -39.17 -23.54 4.31
N ASP A 366 -38.80 -23.07 5.51
CA ASP A 366 -39.21 -23.60 6.80
C ASP A 366 -40.45 -22.89 7.36
N GLY A 367 -41.12 -22.03 6.56
CA GLY A 367 -42.26 -21.23 6.96
C GLY A 367 -41.93 -20.07 7.92
N ASN A 368 -40.66 -19.88 8.27
CA ASN A 368 -40.22 -18.76 9.09
C ASN A 368 -40.07 -17.50 8.26
N ARG A 369 -40.33 -16.34 8.88
CA ARG A 369 -40.09 -15.03 8.27
C ARG A 369 -38.66 -14.57 8.54
N PRO A 370 -38.05 -13.78 7.63
CA PRO A 370 -36.72 -13.25 7.86
C PRO A 370 -36.71 -12.36 9.12
N PRO A 371 -35.77 -12.56 10.05
CA PRO A 371 -35.62 -11.68 11.20
C PRO A 371 -35.19 -10.27 10.77
N ALA A 372 -35.46 -9.28 11.62
CA ALA A 372 -35.11 -7.89 11.34
C ALA A 372 -33.63 -7.54 11.65
N GLY A 373 -33.00 -8.28 12.56
CA GLY A 373 -31.63 -8.03 13.00
C GLY A 373 -30.59 -8.76 12.16
N LEU A 374 -29.44 -8.12 11.91
CA LEU A 374 -28.37 -8.70 11.09
C LEU A 374 -27.80 -9.98 11.70
N ARG A 375 -27.59 -9.96 13.02
CA ARG A 375 -27.11 -11.12 13.78
C ARG A 375 -27.99 -12.35 13.57
N ASP A 376 -29.31 -12.18 13.64
CA ASP A 376 -30.26 -13.27 13.49
C ASP A 376 -30.36 -13.73 12.03
N LEU A 377 -30.26 -12.81 11.07
CA LEU A 377 -30.20 -13.17 9.64
C LEU A 377 -29.01 -14.08 9.35
N VAL A 378 -27.84 -13.80 9.94
CA VAL A 378 -26.66 -14.64 9.78
C VAL A 378 -26.80 -15.95 10.54
N ALA A 379 -27.20 -15.90 11.82
CA ALA A 379 -27.32 -17.09 12.67
C ALA A 379 -28.36 -18.10 12.17
N GLN A 380 -29.44 -17.63 11.54
CA GLN A 380 -30.51 -18.47 10.98
C GLN A 380 -30.30 -18.79 9.49
N GLY A 381 -29.13 -18.47 8.93
CA GLY A 381 -28.75 -18.83 7.57
C GLY A 381 -29.53 -18.11 6.47
N TRP A 382 -30.15 -16.95 6.75
CA TRP A 382 -30.76 -16.10 5.72
C TRP A 382 -29.71 -15.33 4.93
N ALA A 383 -28.66 -14.87 5.60
CA ALA A 383 -27.53 -14.18 5.00
C ALA A 383 -26.21 -14.82 5.45
N ARG A 384 -25.18 -14.68 4.62
CA ARG A 384 -23.79 -14.98 4.98
C ARG A 384 -22.98 -13.70 4.95
N ALA A 385 -22.04 -13.58 5.88
CA ALA A 385 -21.05 -12.52 5.90
C ALA A 385 -19.82 -12.97 5.11
N GLU A 386 -19.32 -12.11 4.24
CA GLU A 386 -18.07 -12.28 3.50
C GLU A 386 -17.13 -11.13 3.87
N PRO A 387 -15.90 -11.41 4.34
CA PRO A 387 -14.99 -10.37 4.80
C PRO A 387 -14.60 -9.40 3.69
N VAL A 388 -14.56 -8.11 4.01
CA VAL A 388 -14.01 -7.10 3.11
C VAL A 388 -12.50 -7.09 3.25
N VAL A 389 -11.78 -7.30 2.15
CA VAL A 389 -10.31 -7.30 2.13
C VAL A 389 -9.80 -5.89 2.43
N TYR A 390 -8.74 -5.79 3.22
CA TYR A 390 -8.05 -4.52 3.45
C TYR A 390 -7.20 -4.14 2.23
N GLU A 391 -7.55 -3.02 1.59
CA GLU A 391 -6.94 -2.48 0.37
C GLU A 391 -5.91 -1.36 0.63
N ASP A 392 -5.77 -0.91 1.87
CA ASP A 392 -4.93 0.24 2.22
C ASP A 392 -3.61 -0.18 2.88
N PHE A 393 -2.95 0.76 3.57
CA PHE A 393 -1.60 0.60 4.11
C PHE A 393 -1.55 0.91 5.60
N LEU A 394 -0.57 0.33 6.30
CA LEU A 394 -0.30 0.62 7.70
C LEU A 394 0.82 1.67 7.81
N PRO A 395 0.56 2.91 8.27
CA PRO A 395 1.58 3.95 8.34
C PRO A 395 2.79 3.55 9.19
N ARG A 396 2.54 2.94 10.36
CA ARG A 396 3.60 2.47 11.28
C ARG A 396 4.46 1.37 10.66
N SER A 397 3.84 0.45 9.94
CA SER A 397 4.55 -0.66 9.29
C SER A 397 5.33 -0.21 8.05
N ALA A 398 4.76 0.70 7.25
CA ALA A 398 5.49 1.35 6.17
C ALA A 398 6.73 2.04 6.74
N ALA A 399 6.58 2.93 7.71
CA ALA A 399 7.70 3.59 8.38
C ALA A 399 8.75 2.61 8.93
N GLY A 400 8.33 1.50 9.52
CA GLY A 400 9.21 0.42 9.98
C GLY A 400 10.03 -0.23 8.85
N ILE A 401 9.41 -0.52 7.70
CA ILE A 401 10.12 -1.05 6.52
C ILE A 401 11.09 -0.02 5.95
N PHE A 402 10.68 1.26 5.88
CA PHE A 402 11.58 2.34 5.50
C PHE A 402 12.79 2.34 6.43
N GLN A 403 12.58 2.40 7.74
CA GLN A 403 13.65 2.43 8.74
C GLN A 403 14.59 1.22 8.64
N SER A 404 14.07 0.01 8.48
CA SER A 404 14.92 -1.20 8.37
C SER A 404 15.79 -1.24 7.11
N ASN A 405 15.43 -0.47 6.09
CA ASN A 405 16.20 -0.36 4.84
C ASN A 405 17.15 0.84 4.81
N LEU A 406 17.08 1.76 5.78
CA LEU A 406 18.00 2.90 5.90
C LEU A 406 19.27 2.48 6.65
N SER A 407 20.42 3.01 6.22
CA SER A 407 21.71 2.80 6.91
C SER A 407 21.95 3.75 8.08
N GLU A 408 21.28 4.91 8.08
CA GLU A 408 21.42 5.96 9.09
C GLU A 408 20.05 6.56 9.44
N GLU A 409 19.92 7.13 10.64
CA GLU A 409 18.66 7.73 11.11
C GLU A 409 18.34 9.08 10.44
N GLY A 410 19.34 9.73 9.83
CA GLY A 410 19.20 11.08 9.26
C GLY A 410 19.15 12.17 10.33
N THR A 411 18.78 13.39 9.93
CA THR A 411 18.73 14.56 10.83
C THR A 411 17.34 15.19 10.84
N ARG A 412 16.82 15.43 12.06
CA ARG A 412 15.55 16.12 12.30
C ARG A 412 15.69 17.06 13.51
N ASN A 413 15.46 18.35 13.32
CA ASN A 413 15.46 19.35 14.38
C ASN A 413 14.10 19.39 15.08
N ASN A 414 14.00 18.76 16.25
CA ASN A 414 12.77 18.71 17.04
C ASN A 414 12.45 20.03 17.77
N ASP A 415 13.33 21.03 17.75
CA ASP A 415 13.09 22.35 18.34
C ASP A 415 12.29 23.28 17.39
N GLN A 416 12.11 22.87 16.13
CA GLN A 416 11.33 23.61 15.14
C GLN A 416 9.88 23.13 15.09
N GLU A 417 8.96 24.06 14.85
CA GLU A 417 7.56 23.71 14.60
C GLU A 417 7.40 23.02 13.24
N ALA A 418 6.63 21.93 13.23
CA ALA A 418 6.32 21.21 12.01
C ALA A 418 5.48 22.07 11.07
N ALA A 419 5.79 22.02 9.77
CA ALA A 419 4.86 22.51 8.77
C ALA A 419 3.56 21.67 8.80
N ALA A 420 2.41 22.34 8.70
CA ALA A 420 1.11 21.71 8.77
C ALA A 420 0.76 21.02 7.44
N TYR A 421 0.57 19.71 7.49
CA TYR A 421 0.04 18.91 6.40
C TYR A 421 -1.05 18.01 6.95
N ASP A 422 -2.18 17.98 6.25
CA ASP A 422 -3.32 17.12 6.55
C ASP A 422 -3.99 16.66 5.26
N SER A 423 -5.06 15.87 5.40
CA SER A 423 -5.83 15.39 4.25
C SER A 423 -6.45 16.53 3.43
N ALA A 424 -6.84 17.64 4.07
CA ALA A 424 -7.44 18.78 3.39
C ALA A 424 -6.42 19.55 2.54
N TRP A 425 -5.22 19.76 3.06
CA TRP A 425 -4.09 20.30 2.32
C TRP A 425 -3.77 19.42 1.11
N LEU A 426 -3.68 18.09 1.31
CA LEU A 426 -3.33 17.16 0.24
C LEU A 426 -4.42 17.14 -0.85
N SER A 427 -5.69 17.20 -0.46
CA SER A 427 -6.82 17.34 -1.38
C SER A 427 -6.73 18.64 -2.20
N GLY A 428 -6.36 19.75 -1.55
CA GLY A 428 -6.12 21.03 -2.20
C GLY A 428 -4.97 20.99 -3.21
N VAL A 429 -3.87 20.30 -2.87
CA VAL A 429 -2.75 20.05 -3.78
C VAL A 429 -3.20 19.21 -4.97
N LEU A 430 -3.94 18.14 -4.76
CA LEU A 430 -4.36 17.21 -5.81
C LEU A 430 -5.47 17.79 -6.70
N GLY A 431 -6.19 18.82 -6.23
CA GLY A 431 -7.39 19.33 -6.89
C GLY A 431 -8.56 18.33 -6.88
N ARG A 432 -8.51 17.33 -6.00
CA ARG A 432 -9.52 16.28 -5.81
C ARG A 432 -9.46 15.76 -4.38
N GLU A 433 -10.58 15.27 -3.88
CA GLU A 433 -10.71 14.75 -2.52
C GLU A 433 -9.81 13.54 -2.29
N VAL A 434 -9.05 13.55 -1.19
CA VAL A 434 -8.39 12.36 -0.64
C VAL A 434 -9.42 11.63 0.22
N LEU A 435 -9.86 10.48 -0.27
CA LEU A 435 -10.97 9.72 0.32
C LEU A 435 -10.57 9.09 1.65
N ASP A 436 -11.50 9.01 2.61
CA ASP A 436 -11.29 8.25 3.84
C ASP A 436 -11.53 6.75 3.56
N PRO A 437 -10.53 5.87 3.77
CA PRO A 437 -10.69 4.44 3.53
C PRO A 437 -11.81 3.80 4.37
N PHE A 438 -12.03 4.27 5.60
CA PHE A 438 -13.08 3.71 6.47
C PHE A 438 -14.47 3.94 5.89
N ASP A 439 -14.70 5.13 5.32
CA ASP A 439 -15.98 5.48 4.73
C ASP A 439 -16.26 4.63 3.48
N LEU A 440 -15.22 4.31 2.70
CA LEU A 440 -15.33 3.41 1.54
C LEU A 440 -15.73 1.98 1.93
N TYR A 441 -15.10 1.42 2.97
CA TYR A 441 -15.46 0.08 3.46
C TYR A 441 -16.86 0.05 4.09
N GLU A 442 -17.22 1.11 4.83
CA GLU A 442 -18.56 1.27 5.38
C GLU A 442 -19.62 1.36 4.28
N GLU A 443 -19.35 2.12 3.22
CA GLU A 443 -20.26 2.22 2.07
C GLU A 443 -20.46 0.86 1.40
N GLN A 444 -19.39 0.09 1.17
CA GLN A 444 -19.46 -1.25 0.59
C GLN A 444 -20.32 -2.20 1.44
N GLN A 445 -20.10 -2.21 2.75
CA GLN A 445 -20.90 -2.98 3.70
C GLN A 445 -22.37 -2.56 3.66
N ASN A 446 -22.66 -1.27 3.79
CA ASN A 446 -24.02 -0.73 3.82
C ASN A 446 -24.78 -0.99 2.52
N ARG A 447 -24.09 -0.93 1.36
CA ARG A 447 -24.66 -1.26 0.05
C ARG A 447 -25.10 -2.72 0.01
N SER A 448 -24.29 -3.65 0.52
CA SER A 448 -24.63 -5.07 0.57
C SER A 448 -25.82 -5.37 1.50
N LEU A 449 -25.85 -4.73 2.69
CA LEU A 449 -26.98 -4.86 3.63
C LEU A 449 -28.28 -4.34 3.04
N ALA A 450 -28.23 -3.22 2.31
CA ALA A 450 -29.40 -2.68 1.63
C ALA A 450 -29.91 -3.60 0.51
N GLN A 451 -29.03 -4.32 -0.18
CA GLN A 451 -29.41 -5.34 -1.16
C GLN A 451 -30.11 -6.53 -0.48
N VAL A 452 -29.56 -7.04 0.62
CA VAL A 452 -30.18 -8.11 1.43
C VAL A 452 -31.56 -7.68 1.93
N ALA A 453 -31.69 -6.48 2.48
CA ALA A 453 -32.96 -5.96 2.98
C ALA A 453 -34.04 -5.89 1.89
N ARG A 454 -33.69 -5.37 0.70
CA ARG A 454 -34.61 -5.31 -0.44
C ARG A 454 -35.03 -6.70 -0.91
N ALA A 455 -34.09 -7.64 -0.98
CA ALA A 455 -34.36 -8.99 -1.44
C ALA A 455 -35.24 -9.79 -0.45
N LEU A 456 -35.16 -9.50 0.85
CA LEU A 456 -35.99 -10.11 1.89
C LEU A 456 -37.29 -9.33 2.20
N GLY A 457 -37.51 -8.18 1.55
CA GLY A 457 -38.68 -7.33 1.80
C GLY A 457 -38.73 -6.73 3.21
N LEU A 458 -37.57 -6.41 3.80
CA LEU A 458 -37.48 -5.79 5.12
C LEU A 458 -37.74 -4.27 5.04
N ASP A 459 -38.49 -3.72 5.99
CA ASP A 459 -38.81 -2.29 6.05
C ASP A 459 -37.59 -1.39 6.32
N ARG A 460 -36.51 -1.96 6.86
CA ARG A 460 -35.28 -1.26 7.24
C ARG A 460 -34.06 -2.12 6.93
N THR A 461 -32.93 -1.45 6.67
CA THR A 461 -31.64 -2.13 6.59
C THR A 461 -31.30 -2.77 7.93
N PRO A 462 -30.97 -4.08 7.95
CA PRO A 462 -30.57 -4.75 9.18
C PRO A 462 -29.27 -4.13 9.70
N ARG A 463 -29.18 -3.95 11.02
CA ARG A 463 -28.00 -3.45 11.72
C ARG A 463 -27.47 -4.50 12.68
#